data_AF-A0A6G1ITM9-F1
#
_entry.id   AF-A0A6G1ITM9-F1
#
_cell.length_a   1.000
_cell.length_b   1.000
_cell.length_c   1.000
_cell.angle_alpha   90.00
_cell.angle_beta   90.00
_cell.angle_gamma   90.00
#
_symmetry.space_group_name_H-M   'P 1'
#
loop_
_entity.id
_entity.type
_entity.pdbx_description
1 polymer ?
#
loop_
_entity_poly.entity_id
_entity_poly.type
_entity_poly.pdbx_seq_one_letter_code
_entity_poly.pdbx_strand_id
1 'polypeptide(L)'
;LSKNHRKPKDRPKPPISLQPRNQQSQSPLFGPQFPAELRVIIYESVLGHPTRLMHVVPFDDYSKPIDVLYTANRFSLKGSRGILEMRSVTPTPQWHIIRHLQVSTMFVPPMTTWPYVRELTAWSPGRRPPPDPYKDWAEACQALRDLRGLESLRVEIIFRNDYNSRGPLMADHELVTVLEPLNHVKAPLFEVEMNVCVPETVHEMLGKSAFTTVVKQRPYDDSIGNMDWA
;
A
#
# COMPACT_ATOMS: atom_id res chain seq x y z
N LEU A 1 12.75 -39.50 31.10
CA LEU A 1 11.31 -39.41 31.46
C LEU A 1 10.74 -38.15 30.81
N SER A 2 10.15 -38.27 29.62
CA SER A 2 9.61 -37.15 28.84
C SER A 2 8.23 -36.74 29.39
N LYS A 3 8.06 -35.46 29.75
CA LYS A 3 6.79 -34.92 30.28
C LYS A 3 5.85 -34.65 29.11
N ASN A 4 4.78 -35.45 29.00
CA ASN A 4 3.69 -35.22 28.06
C ASN A 4 2.96 -33.90 28.38
N HIS A 5 3.19 -32.87 27.57
CA HIS A 5 2.39 -31.65 27.61
C HIS A 5 0.97 -31.93 27.08
N ARG A 6 -0.03 -31.86 27.97
CA ARG A 6 -1.45 -31.94 27.58
C ARG A 6 -1.79 -30.77 26.64
N LYS A 7 -2.32 -31.08 25.46
CA LYS A 7 -2.83 -30.07 24.51
C LYS A 7 -3.87 -29.18 25.22
N PRO A 8 -3.84 -27.85 25.02
CA PRO A 8 -4.87 -26.95 25.53
C PRO A 8 -6.24 -27.42 25.05
N LYS A 9 -7.22 -27.51 25.97
CA LYS A 9 -8.63 -27.75 25.59
C LYS A 9 -9.12 -26.54 24.81
N ASP A 10 -9.61 -26.77 23.61
CA ASP A 10 -10.29 -25.74 22.82
C ASP A 10 -11.43 -25.12 23.63
N ARG A 11 -11.47 -23.79 23.68
CA ARG A 11 -12.57 -23.08 24.33
C ARG A 11 -13.87 -23.40 23.59
N PRO A 12 -14.97 -23.68 24.30
CA PRO A 12 -16.28 -23.84 23.68
C PRO A 12 -16.59 -22.63 22.81
N LYS A 13 -16.93 -22.85 21.54
CA LYS A 13 -17.43 -21.77 20.67
C LYS A 13 -18.69 -21.20 21.31
N PRO A 14 -18.84 -19.86 21.39
CA PRO A 14 -20.07 -19.28 21.90
C PRO A 14 -21.26 -19.75 21.04
N PRO A 15 -22.44 -19.99 21.65
CA PRO A 15 -23.61 -20.44 20.92
C PRO A 15 -23.97 -19.42 19.84
N ILE A 16 -24.17 -19.90 18.62
CA ILE A 16 -24.65 -19.07 17.50
C ILE A 16 -26.07 -18.65 17.86
N SER A 17 -26.30 -17.34 18.02
CA SER A 17 -27.64 -16.82 18.27
C SER A 17 -28.58 -17.24 17.13
N LEU A 18 -29.69 -17.89 17.50
CA LEU A 18 -30.78 -18.27 16.59
C LEU A 18 -31.81 -17.15 16.39
N GLN A 19 -31.62 -15.99 17.02
CA GLN A 19 -32.51 -14.86 16.80
C GLN A 19 -32.38 -14.35 15.35
N PRO A 20 -33.48 -13.89 14.74
CA PRO A 20 -33.43 -13.25 13.43
C PRO A 20 -32.39 -12.14 13.47
N ARG A 21 -31.40 -12.21 12.58
CA ARG A 21 -30.45 -11.11 12.43
C ARG A 21 -31.23 -9.90 11.91
N ASN A 22 -30.82 -8.70 12.33
CA ASN A 22 -31.36 -7.45 11.80
C ASN A 22 -31.33 -7.49 10.26
N GLN A 23 -32.38 -6.97 9.62
CA GLN A 23 -32.41 -6.92 8.17
C GLN A 23 -31.23 -6.08 7.67
N GLN A 24 -30.69 -6.43 6.50
CA GLN A 24 -29.57 -5.70 5.91
C GLN A 24 -29.88 -4.21 5.70
N SER A 25 -31.14 -3.88 5.41
CA SER A 25 -31.68 -2.51 5.34
C SER A 25 -31.58 -1.73 6.65
N GLN A 26 -31.46 -2.41 7.80
CA GLN A 26 -31.30 -1.81 9.13
C GLN A 26 -29.82 -1.64 9.52
N SER A 27 -28.88 -2.15 8.72
CA SER A 27 -27.47 -1.95 9.00
C SER A 27 -27.08 -0.50 8.69
N PRO A 28 -26.38 0.20 9.61
CA PRO A 28 -25.90 1.56 9.38
C PRO A 28 -25.06 1.72 8.11
N LEU A 29 -24.43 0.63 7.65
CA LEU A 29 -23.70 0.59 6.38
C LEU A 29 -24.58 0.92 5.17
N PHE A 30 -25.89 0.66 5.23
CA PHE A 30 -26.85 0.94 4.15
C PHE A 30 -27.60 2.26 4.32
N GLY A 31 -27.27 3.02 5.38
CA GLY A 31 -27.84 4.34 5.58
C GLY A 31 -27.39 5.33 4.51
N PRO A 32 -28.21 6.36 4.22
CA PRO A 32 -27.86 7.41 3.26
C PRO A 32 -26.63 8.23 3.69
N GLN A 33 -26.25 8.18 4.97
CA GLN A 33 -25.11 8.88 5.53
C GLN A 33 -23.78 8.14 5.32
N PHE A 34 -23.81 6.87 4.91
CA PHE A 34 -22.60 6.08 4.70
C PHE A 34 -22.22 6.05 3.21
N PRO A 35 -21.05 6.61 2.82
CA PRO A 35 -20.64 6.72 1.42
C PRO A 35 -20.68 5.37 0.70
N ALA A 36 -21.19 5.35 -0.52
CA ALA A 36 -21.37 4.12 -1.28
C ALA A 36 -20.01 3.44 -1.57
N GLU A 37 -18.97 4.24 -1.77
CA GLU A 37 -17.61 3.80 -2.06
C GLU A 37 -17.02 3.01 -0.88
N LEU A 38 -17.22 3.49 0.35
CA LEU A 38 -16.78 2.80 1.56
C LEU A 38 -17.53 1.49 1.78
N ARG A 39 -18.81 1.42 1.42
CA ARG A 39 -19.55 0.15 1.47
C ARG A 39 -18.92 -0.87 0.55
N VAL A 40 -18.64 -0.49 -0.69
CA VAL A 40 -18.08 -1.40 -1.70
C VAL A 40 -16.73 -1.96 -1.23
N ILE A 41 -15.86 -1.11 -0.67
CA ILE A 41 -14.56 -1.54 -0.12
C ILE A 41 -14.74 -2.51 1.06
N ILE A 42 -15.65 -2.21 2.00
CA ILE A 42 -15.97 -3.12 3.11
C ILE A 42 -16.53 -4.43 2.57
N TYR A 43 -17.39 -4.38 1.55
CA TYR A 43 -18.00 -5.56 0.95
C TYR A 43 -16.97 -6.45 0.25
N GLU A 44 -16.09 -5.87 -0.56
CA GLU A 44 -15.06 -6.60 -1.28
C GLU A 44 -14.08 -7.28 -0.31
N SER A 45 -13.64 -6.55 0.71
CA SER A 45 -12.70 -7.06 1.72
C SER A 45 -13.31 -8.09 2.69
N VAL A 46 -14.63 -8.04 2.91
CA VAL A 46 -15.33 -8.93 3.86
C VAL A 46 -15.98 -10.12 3.18
N LEU A 47 -16.77 -9.91 2.12
CA LEU A 47 -17.47 -11.00 1.43
C LEU A 47 -16.56 -11.80 0.50
N GLY A 48 -15.41 -11.25 0.10
CA GLY A 48 -14.42 -11.98 -0.67
C GLY A 48 -13.76 -13.14 0.10
N HIS A 49 -13.89 -13.17 1.44
CA HIS A 49 -13.23 -14.16 2.28
C HIS A 49 -14.24 -15.05 3.03
N PRO A 50 -14.44 -16.32 2.63
CA PRO A 50 -15.54 -17.18 3.12
C PRO A 50 -15.49 -17.52 4.62
N THR A 51 -14.39 -17.19 5.30
CA THR A 51 -14.14 -17.54 6.71
C THR A 51 -14.01 -16.33 7.63
N ARG A 52 -13.97 -15.09 7.11
CA ARG A 52 -13.87 -13.90 7.96
C ARG A 52 -15.25 -13.50 8.48
N LEU A 53 -15.41 -13.51 9.79
CA LEU A 53 -16.59 -12.97 10.45
C LEU A 53 -16.47 -11.45 10.55
N MET A 54 -17.50 -10.72 10.09
CA MET A 54 -17.62 -9.28 10.30
C MET A 54 -18.48 -8.99 11.52
N HIS A 55 -17.95 -8.19 12.44
CA HIS A 55 -18.71 -7.64 13.56
C HIS A 55 -18.91 -6.15 13.33
N VAL A 56 -20.15 -5.73 13.01
CA VAL A 56 -20.50 -4.32 12.88
C VAL A 56 -20.86 -3.82 14.27
N VAL A 57 -20.06 -2.90 14.82
CA VAL A 57 -20.35 -2.26 16.11
C VAL A 57 -20.96 -0.89 15.81
N PRO A 58 -22.23 -0.65 16.14
CA PRO A 58 -22.81 0.68 16.02
C PRO A 58 -22.16 1.62 17.04
N PHE A 59 -21.86 2.85 16.64
CA PHE A 59 -21.38 3.90 17.51
C PHE A 59 -22.31 5.11 17.39
N ASP A 60 -22.66 5.71 18.54
CA ASP A 60 -23.48 6.92 18.60
C ASP A 60 -22.70 8.19 18.17
N ASP A 61 -21.37 8.07 18.09
CA ASP A 61 -20.44 9.11 17.67
C ASP A 61 -19.49 8.55 16.61
N TYR A 62 -19.69 8.96 15.36
CA TYR A 62 -18.90 8.50 14.21
C TYR A 62 -17.46 9.03 14.21
N SER A 63 -17.12 10.02 15.04
CA SER A 63 -15.75 10.58 15.05
C SER A 63 -14.73 9.58 15.59
N LYS A 64 -15.05 8.89 16.70
CA LYS A 64 -14.11 7.97 17.37
C LYS A 64 -13.71 6.76 16.51
N PRO A 65 -14.64 6.06 15.83
CA PRO A 65 -14.27 4.93 14.98
C PRO A 65 -13.46 5.37 13.76
N ILE A 66 -13.74 6.55 13.21
CA ILE A 66 -12.96 7.12 12.10
C ILE A 66 -11.55 7.42 12.56
N ASP A 67 -11.37 8.03 13.73
CA ASP A 67 -10.05 8.30 14.30
C ASP A 67 -9.25 7.01 14.46
N VAL A 68 -9.85 5.96 15.06
CA VAL A 68 -9.19 4.66 15.19
C VAL A 68 -8.87 4.04 13.82
N LEU A 69 -9.78 4.16 12.84
CA LEU A 69 -9.56 3.63 11.51
C LEU A 69 -8.30 4.21 10.87
N TYR A 70 -8.10 5.53 10.93
CA TYR A 70 -6.97 6.16 10.25
C TYR A 70 -5.69 6.21 11.08
N THR A 71 -5.80 6.21 12.42
CA THR A 71 -4.63 6.30 13.30
C THR A 71 -4.02 4.95 13.67
N ALA A 72 -4.82 3.89 13.83
CA ALA A 72 -4.33 2.59 14.29
C ALA A 72 -4.05 1.60 13.15
N ASN A 73 -4.58 1.83 11.96
CA ASN A 73 -4.41 0.92 10.83
C ASN A 73 -3.22 1.30 9.94
N ARG A 74 -2.63 0.29 9.31
CA ARG A 74 -1.66 0.46 8.23
C ARG A 74 -2.39 0.40 6.90
N PHE A 75 -2.27 1.45 6.11
CA PHE A 75 -2.79 1.49 4.75
C PHE A 75 -1.72 1.02 3.77
N SER A 76 -2.08 0.16 2.83
CA SER A 76 -1.19 -0.33 1.77
C SER A 76 -1.68 0.18 0.43
N LEU A 77 -0.85 0.96 -0.27
CA LEU A 77 -1.15 1.56 -1.56
C LEU A 77 -0.21 1.04 -2.65
N LYS A 78 -0.75 0.93 -3.86
CA LYS A 78 0.00 0.48 -5.04
C LYS A 78 0.31 1.67 -5.93
N GLY A 79 1.59 2.02 -5.97
CA GLY A 79 2.16 3.02 -6.84
C GLY A 79 1.70 4.44 -6.59
N SER A 80 2.12 5.32 -7.50
CA SER A 80 1.72 6.72 -7.58
C SER A 80 0.20 6.86 -7.69
N ARG A 81 -0.41 6.05 -8.56
CA ARG A 81 -1.85 6.04 -8.79
C ARG A 81 -2.64 5.76 -7.51
N GLY A 82 -2.27 4.73 -6.74
CA GLY A 82 -2.97 4.39 -5.50
C GLY A 82 -2.91 5.51 -4.46
N ILE A 83 -1.79 6.23 -4.39
CA ILE A 83 -1.64 7.42 -3.53
C ILE A 83 -2.59 8.53 -3.98
N LEU A 84 -2.55 8.88 -5.27
CA LEU A 84 -3.36 9.97 -5.82
C LEU A 84 -4.86 9.66 -5.76
N GLU A 85 -5.26 8.44 -6.06
CA GLU A 85 -6.65 7.99 -5.92
C GLU A 85 -7.11 8.06 -4.46
N MET A 86 -6.34 7.48 -3.52
CA MET A 86 -6.68 7.56 -2.10
C MET A 86 -6.80 9.02 -1.63
N ARG A 87 -5.87 9.89 -2.05
CA ARG A 87 -5.91 11.32 -1.75
C ARG A 87 -7.17 12.00 -2.28
N SER A 88 -7.63 11.63 -3.47
CA SER A 88 -8.78 12.25 -4.13
C SER A 88 -10.13 11.88 -3.50
N VAL A 89 -10.25 10.66 -2.95
CA VAL A 89 -11.49 10.16 -2.34
C VAL A 89 -11.54 10.34 -0.83
N THR A 90 -10.38 10.47 -0.17
CA THR A 90 -10.30 10.66 1.27
C THR A 90 -10.48 12.14 1.60
N PRO A 91 -11.51 12.54 2.38
CA PRO A 91 -11.67 13.94 2.71
C PRO A 91 -10.44 14.46 3.47
N THR A 92 -10.09 15.72 3.24
CA THR A 92 -8.81 16.29 3.70
C THR A 92 -8.53 16.12 5.20
N PRO A 93 -9.50 16.28 6.13
CA PRO A 93 -9.26 16.01 7.55
C PRO A 93 -8.83 14.55 7.79
N GLN A 94 -9.49 13.59 7.16
CA GLN A 94 -9.22 12.15 7.27
C GLN A 94 -7.86 11.79 6.65
N TRP A 95 -7.48 12.43 5.55
CA TRP A 95 -6.15 12.25 4.96
C TRP A 95 -5.06 12.57 5.98
N HIS A 96 -5.15 13.73 6.65
CA HIS A 96 -4.14 14.18 7.61
C HIS A 96 -4.11 13.42 8.96
N ILE A 97 -5.02 12.48 9.20
CA ILE A 97 -4.98 11.61 10.39
C ILE A 97 -4.43 10.22 10.10
N ILE A 98 -4.05 9.91 8.86
CA ILE A 98 -3.31 8.69 8.53
C ILE A 98 -1.95 8.71 9.24
N ARG A 99 -1.66 7.65 10.01
CA ARG A 99 -0.39 7.53 10.78
C ARG A 99 0.58 6.52 10.20
N HIS A 100 0.09 5.47 9.54
CA HIS A 100 0.91 4.37 9.07
C HIS A 100 0.59 4.04 7.61
N LEU A 101 1.59 4.24 6.74
CA LEU A 101 1.42 4.03 5.31
C LEU A 101 2.51 3.12 4.75
N GLN A 102 2.09 2.21 3.89
CA GLN A 102 2.95 1.38 3.08
C GLN A 102 2.62 1.64 1.61
N VAL A 103 3.65 1.91 0.81
CA VAL A 103 3.53 2.11 -0.64
C VAL A 103 4.38 1.05 -1.32
N SER A 104 3.84 0.36 -2.31
CA SER A 104 4.60 -0.55 -3.17
C SER A 104 4.54 -0.04 -4.59
N THR A 105 5.70 0.18 -5.21
CA THR A 105 5.85 0.74 -6.55
C THR A 105 6.90 -0.03 -7.34
N MET A 106 6.80 0.03 -8.68
CA MET A 106 7.73 -0.61 -9.58
C MET A 106 8.13 0.34 -10.70
N PHE A 107 9.41 0.35 -11.06
CA PHE A 107 9.94 1.13 -12.17
C PHE A 107 10.69 0.22 -13.15
N VAL A 108 10.68 0.60 -14.43
CA VAL A 108 11.39 -0.10 -15.50
C VAL A 108 12.36 0.88 -16.19
N PRO A 109 13.68 0.76 -15.97
CA PRO A 109 14.67 1.48 -16.74
C PRO A 109 14.83 0.93 -18.17
N PRO A 110 15.32 1.76 -19.11
CA PRO A 110 15.62 3.18 -18.92
C PRO A 110 14.35 4.04 -19.01
N MET A 111 14.29 5.12 -18.24
CA MET A 111 13.11 6.01 -18.13
C MET A 111 12.67 6.59 -19.48
N THR A 112 13.62 6.79 -20.39
CA THR A 112 13.39 7.37 -21.72
C THR A 112 12.48 6.50 -22.60
N THR A 113 12.40 5.20 -22.34
CA THR A 113 11.56 4.26 -23.10
C THR A 113 10.11 4.19 -22.60
N TRP A 114 9.82 4.82 -21.45
CA TRP A 114 8.53 4.72 -20.79
C TRP A 114 7.31 5.14 -21.63
N PRO A 115 7.36 6.25 -22.41
CA PRO A 115 6.22 6.66 -23.23
C PRO A 115 5.76 5.56 -24.20
N TYR A 116 6.69 4.73 -24.69
CA TYR A 116 6.43 3.63 -25.60
C TYR A 116 5.86 2.40 -24.88
N VAL A 117 6.37 2.07 -23.69
CA VAL A 117 5.90 0.94 -22.87
C VAL A 117 4.46 1.15 -22.39
N ARG A 118 4.06 2.39 -22.11
CA ARG A 118 2.71 2.73 -21.65
C ARG A 118 1.63 2.34 -22.66
N GLU A 119 1.87 2.51 -23.96
CA GLU A 119 0.92 2.13 -25.00
C GLU A 119 0.79 0.60 -25.11
N LEU A 120 1.90 -0.12 -24.93
CA LEU A 120 1.95 -1.58 -25.00
C LEU A 120 1.42 -2.29 -23.74
N THR A 121 1.42 -1.59 -22.60
CA THR A 121 0.97 -2.10 -21.28
C THR A 121 -0.40 -1.54 -20.88
N ALA A 122 -1.09 -0.85 -21.79
CA ALA A 122 -2.47 -0.43 -21.59
C ALA A 122 -3.31 -1.62 -21.11
N TRP A 123 -3.91 -1.44 -19.92
CA TRP A 123 -4.56 -2.45 -19.10
C TRP A 123 -5.30 -3.52 -19.92
N SER A 124 -4.63 -4.66 -20.13
CA SER A 124 -5.29 -5.85 -20.64
C SER A 124 -5.68 -6.71 -19.44
N PRO A 125 -6.93 -7.19 -19.34
CA PRO A 125 -7.34 -8.12 -18.29
C PRO A 125 -6.39 -9.31 -18.21
N GLY A 126 -5.89 -9.60 -17.00
CA GLY A 126 -4.89 -10.67 -16.78
C GLY A 126 -3.43 -10.28 -17.05
N ARG A 127 -3.15 -9.03 -17.43
CA ARG A 127 -1.77 -8.50 -17.44
C ARG A 127 -1.44 -7.81 -16.12
N ARG A 128 -0.15 -7.81 -15.82
CA ARG A 128 0.43 -7.24 -14.60
C ARG A 128 0.13 -5.73 -14.52
N PRO A 129 0.06 -5.17 -13.29
CA PRO A 129 -0.05 -3.72 -13.13
C PRO A 129 1.08 -3.05 -13.91
N PRO A 130 0.80 -2.00 -14.70
CA PRO A 130 1.86 -1.28 -15.37
C PRO A 130 2.80 -0.69 -14.30
N PRO A 131 4.11 -0.67 -14.57
CA PRO A 131 5.04 0.08 -13.73
C PRO A 131 4.59 1.55 -13.58
N ASP A 132 5.08 2.19 -12.52
CA ASP A 132 4.65 3.54 -12.18
C ASP A 132 5.20 4.57 -13.17
N PRO A 133 4.36 5.48 -13.67
CA PRO A 133 4.82 6.60 -14.46
C PRO A 133 5.59 7.59 -13.58
N TYR A 134 6.85 7.83 -13.93
CA TYR A 134 7.75 8.76 -13.22
C TYR A 134 7.15 10.15 -12.99
N LYS A 135 6.38 10.65 -13.97
CA LYS A 135 5.70 11.95 -13.86
C LYS A 135 4.71 12.02 -12.70
N ASP A 136 3.97 10.93 -12.45
CA ASP A 136 2.95 10.90 -11.41
C ASP A 136 3.58 10.54 -10.06
N TRP A 137 4.77 9.94 -10.07
CA TRP A 137 5.52 9.62 -8.84
C TRP A 137 5.93 10.86 -8.05
N ALA A 138 6.39 11.92 -8.73
CA ALA A 138 6.71 13.19 -8.08
C ALA A 138 5.46 13.82 -7.43
N GLU A 139 4.32 13.78 -8.13
CA GLU A 139 3.03 14.27 -7.62
C GLU A 139 2.53 13.41 -6.44
N ALA A 140 2.70 12.10 -6.51
CA ALA A 140 2.35 11.20 -5.42
C ALA A 140 3.22 11.47 -4.17
N CYS A 141 4.53 11.66 -4.34
CA CYS A 141 5.42 12.06 -3.24
C CYS A 141 5.03 13.43 -2.67
N GLN A 142 4.54 14.34 -3.52
CA GLN A 142 3.99 15.61 -3.07
C GLN A 142 2.75 15.41 -2.18
N ALA A 143 1.83 14.53 -2.56
CA ALA A 143 0.67 14.19 -1.74
C ALA A 143 1.07 13.54 -0.40
N LEU A 144 2.12 12.71 -0.39
CA LEU A 144 2.69 12.13 0.82
C LEU A 144 3.34 13.20 1.71
N ARG A 145 4.05 14.18 1.12
CA ARG A 145 4.64 15.30 1.86
C ARG A 145 3.58 16.12 2.58
N ASP A 146 2.40 16.22 1.99
CA ASP A 146 1.30 17.00 2.55
C ASP A 146 0.56 16.25 3.68
N LEU A 147 0.82 14.95 3.89
CA LEU A 147 0.33 14.22 5.07
C LEU A 147 0.94 14.79 6.35
N ARG A 148 0.09 15.16 7.30
CA ARG A 148 0.52 15.70 8.59
C ARG A 148 0.49 14.60 9.64
N GLY A 149 1.50 14.57 10.50
CA GLY A 149 1.58 13.59 11.57
C GLY A 149 1.72 12.15 11.07
N LEU A 150 2.28 11.93 9.87
CA LEU A 150 2.65 10.59 9.43
C LEU A 150 3.73 10.06 10.39
N GLU A 151 3.46 8.94 11.05
CA GLU A 151 4.37 8.35 12.06
C GLU A 151 5.30 7.32 11.43
N SER A 152 4.77 6.53 10.50
CA SER A 152 5.56 5.58 9.73
C SER A 152 5.20 5.57 8.26
N LEU A 153 6.24 5.58 7.43
CA LEU A 153 6.16 5.42 5.99
C LEU A 153 7.14 4.33 5.57
N ARG A 154 6.62 3.32 4.89
CA ARG A 154 7.44 2.29 4.23
C ARG A 154 7.18 2.31 2.75
N VAL A 155 8.22 2.54 1.95
CA VAL A 155 8.12 2.54 0.49
C VAL A 155 8.91 1.36 -0.03
N GLU A 156 8.23 0.43 -0.66
CA GLU A 156 8.84 -0.68 -1.38
C GLU A 156 8.95 -0.31 -2.85
N ILE A 157 10.18 -0.28 -3.37
CA ILE A 157 10.48 0.08 -4.75
C ILE A 157 11.15 -1.11 -5.43
N ILE A 158 10.55 -1.57 -6.52
CA ILE A 158 11.12 -2.64 -7.34
C ILE A 158 11.57 -2.07 -8.67
N PHE A 159 12.85 -2.23 -8.95
CA PHE A 159 13.41 -1.94 -10.25
C PHE A 159 13.45 -3.22 -11.08
N ARG A 160 12.61 -3.26 -12.11
CA ARG A 160 12.52 -4.40 -13.02
C ARG A 160 13.43 -4.16 -14.22
N ASN A 161 14.46 -4.99 -14.36
CA ASN A 161 15.30 -4.99 -15.56
C ASN A 161 14.53 -5.66 -16.70
N ASP A 162 14.56 -5.07 -17.89
CA ASP A 162 14.22 -5.82 -19.09
C ASP A 162 15.35 -6.83 -19.34
N TYR A 163 15.00 -8.13 -19.42
CA TYR A 163 15.94 -9.25 -19.50
C TYR A 163 16.96 -9.15 -20.63
N ASN A 164 16.70 -8.30 -21.62
CA ASN A 164 17.59 -8.08 -22.75
C ASN A 164 18.77 -7.14 -22.45
N SER A 165 18.72 -6.39 -21.35
CA SER A 165 19.74 -5.42 -20.99
C SER A 165 20.91 -6.09 -20.25
N ARG A 166 22.00 -6.38 -20.97
CA ARG A 166 23.30 -6.80 -20.39
C ARG A 166 24.02 -5.68 -19.61
N GLY A 167 23.41 -4.50 -19.49
CA GLY A 167 23.99 -3.32 -18.84
C GLY A 167 23.78 -3.29 -17.31
N PRO A 168 24.37 -2.29 -16.63
CA PRO A 168 24.04 -2.02 -15.23
C PRO A 168 22.52 -1.85 -15.08
N LEU A 169 21.99 -2.37 -13.97
CA LEU A 169 20.55 -2.45 -13.70
C LEU A 169 19.83 -1.10 -13.82
N MET A 170 20.52 0.00 -13.51
CA MET A 170 19.99 1.35 -13.56
C MET A 170 21.14 2.36 -13.58
N ALA A 171 20.97 3.49 -14.28
CA ALA A 171 21.93 4.59 -14.21
C ALA A 171 21.68 5.47 -12.97
N ASP A 172 22.72 6.04 -12.38
CA ASP A 172 22.64 6.83 -11.14
C ASP A 172 21.57 7.94 -11.19
N HIS A 173 21.49 8.67 -12.31
CA HIS A 173 20.50 9.73 -12.50
C HIS A 173 19.05 9.23 -12.43
N GLU A 174 18.79 7.98 -12.81
CA GLU A 174 17.46 7.39 -12.76
C GLU A 174 17.08 7.02 -11.32
N LEU A 175 18.03 6.45 -10.56
CA LEU A 175 17.83 6.23 -9.12
C LEU A 175 17.56 7.55 -8.39
N VAL A 176 18.34 8.59 -8.68
CA VAL A 176 18.13 9.93 -8.11
C VAL A 176 16.73 10.44 -8.44
N THR A 177 16.28 10.32 -9.69
CA THR A 177 14.94 10.78 -10.12
C THR A 177 13.80 10.10 -9.33
N VAL A 178 13.96 8.83 -8.96
CA VAL A 178 12.96 8.10 -8.16
C VAL A 178 13.04 8.45 -6.68
N LEU A 179 14.26 8.61 -6.15
CA LEU A 179 14.50 8.75 -4.71
C LEU A 179 14.44 10.20 -4.22
N GLU A 180 14.78 11.18 -5.05
CA GLU A 180 14.80 12.60 -4.69
C GLU A 180 13.45 13.09 -4.15
N PRO A 181 12.29 12.82 -4.79
CA PRO A 181 11.01 13.30 -4.28
C PRO A 181 10.68 12.79 -2.86
N LEU A 182 11.20 11.62 -2.47
CA LEU A 182 11.00 11.05 -1.15
C LEU A 182 11.75 11.81 -0.06
N ASN A 183 12.87 12.49 -0.36
CA ASN A 183 13.61 13.28 0.62
C ASN A 183 12.81 14.44 1.23
N HIS A 184 11.72 14.83 0.58
CA HIS A 184 10.85 15.91 1.06
C HIS A 184 9.72 15.41 1.96
N VAL A 185 9.50 14.09 2.06
CA VAL A 185 8.46 13.50 2.91
C VAL A 185 8.97 13.39 4.35
N LYS A 186 8.14 13.75 5.32
CA LYS A 186 8.49 13.76 6.74
C LYS A 186 7.74 12.65 7.48
N ALA A 187 8.50 11.67 7.98
CA ALA A 187 8.01 10.68 8.93
C ALA A 187 9.13 10.28 9.90
N PRO A 188 8.85 10.11 11.20
CA PRO A 188 9.83 9.63 12.18
C PRO A 188 10.44 8.26 11.81
N LEU A 189 9.60 7.36 11.30
CA LEU A 189 10.03 6.04 10.81
C LEU A 189 9.83 5.99 9.30
N PHE A 190 10.90 6.27 8.55
CA PHE A 190 10.84 6.28 7.09
C PHE A 190 11.85 5.30 6.50
N GLU A 191 11.33 4.19 5.97
CA GLU A 191 12.11 3.12 5.34
C GLU A 191 11.79 3.02 3.85
N VAL A 192 12.83 2.98 3.02
CA VAL A 192 12.75 2.68 1.59
C VAL A 192 13.39 1.32 1.34
N GLU A 193 12.58 0.33 1.01
CA GLU A 193 13.02 -1.01 0.66
C GLU A 193 13.19 -1.13 -0.85
N MET A 194 14.34 -1.67 -1.30
CA MET A 194 14.68 -1.81 -2.70
C MET A 194 15.27 -3.17 -3.03
N ASN A 195 15.11 -3.61 -4.28
CA ASN A 195 15.75 -4.83 -4.81
C ASN A 195 17.16 -4.59 -5.38
N VAL A 196 17.62 -3.34 -5.41
CA VAL A 196 18.96 -2.95 -5.87
C VAL A 196 19.67 -2.16 -4.77
N CYS A 197 21.00 -2.26 -4.72
CA CYS A 197 21.81 -1.42 -3.85
C CYS A 197 21.86 0.01 -4.42
N VAL A 198 21.79 1.02 -3.55
CA VAL A 198 21.99 2.42 -3.92
C VAL A 198 23.50 2.69 -3.94
N PRO A 199 24.09 3.09 -5.09
CA PRO A 199 25.50 3.45 -5.15
C PRO A 199 25.83 4.68 -4.28
N GLU A 200 27.07 4.80 -3.80
CA GLU A 200 27.51 5.95 -3.00
C GLU A 200 27.36 7.28 -3.77
N THR A 201 27.62 7.26 -5.09
CA THR A 201 27.41 8.41 -5.97
C THR A 201 25.97 8.94 -5.93
N VAL A 202 24.98 8.04 -5.82
CA VAL A 202 23.56 8.42 -5.67
C VAL A 202 23.31 9.01 -4.28
N HIS A 203 23.92 8.47 -3.22
CA HIS A 203 23.84 9.07 -1.88
C HIS A 203 24.46 10.46 -1.83
N GLU A 204 25.61 10.68 -2.47
CA GLU A 204 26.25 11.99 -2.59
C GLU A 204 25.34 12.99 -3.33
N MET A 205 24.68 12.56 -4.41
CA MET A 205 23.74 13.39 -5.17
C MET A 205 22.47 13.73 -4.37
N LEU A 206 21.94 12.77 -3.60
CA LEU A 206 20.75 12.97 -2.76
C LEU A 206 21.05 13.80 -1.49
N GLY A 207 22.31 13.83 -1.06
CA GLY A 207 22.73 14.42 0.20
C GLY A 207 22.14 13.69 1.41
N LYS A 208 21.85 14.44 2.48
CA LYS A 208 21.27 13.87 3.70
C LYS A 208 19.83 13.40 3.44
N SER A 209 19.65 12.09 3.35
CA SER A 209 18.34 11.49 3.08
C SER A 209 17.40 11.54 4.28
N ALA A 210 16.11 11.69 4.04
CA ALA A 210 15.06 11.69 5.07
C ALA A 210 14.61 10.27 5.49
N PHE A 211 15.12 9.26 4.78
CA PHE A 211 14.78 7.85 4.94
C PHE A 211 16.02 6.98 5.08
N THR A 212 15.82 5.77 5.59
CA THR A 212 16.83 4.71 5.54
C THR A 212 16.55 3.77 4.38
N THR A 213 17.61 3.31 3.71
CA THR A 213 17.50 2.33 2.62
C THR A 213 17.73 0.93 3.13
N VAL A 214 16.86 -0.01 2.75
CA VAL A 214 17.00 -1.44 3.05
C VAL A 214 17.01 -2.21 1.74
N VAL A 215 18.06 -3.00 1.51
CA VAL A 215 18.13 -3.85 0.32
C VAL A 215 17.53 -5.21 0.66
N LYS A 216 16.48 -5.61 -0.05
CA LYS A 216 15.93 -6.97 0.02
C LYS A 216 15.87 -7.58 -1.36
N GLN A 217 16.48 -8.76 -1.49
CA GLN A 217 16.30 -9.55 -2.70
C GLN A 217 14.86 -10.03 -2.76
N ARG A 218 14.11 -9.46 -3.71
CA ARG A 218 12.81 -9.96 -4.12
C ARG A 218 12.98 -10.52 -5.53
N PRO A 219 13.30 -11.82 -5.67
CA PRO A 219 13.37 -12.43 -6.99
C PRO A 219 12.01 -12.24 -7.65
N TYR A 220 12.03 -11.54 -8.79
CA TYR A 220 10.83 -11.31 -9.55
C TYR A 220 10.44 -12.63 -10.21
N ASP A 221 9.39 -13.26 -9.69
CA ASP A 221 8.89 -14.49 -10.28
C ASP A 221 8.11 -14.19 -11.55
N ASP A 222 8.80 -14.33 -12.67
CA ASP A 222 8.23 -14.14 -13.99
C ASP A 222 7.18 -15.20 -14.37
N SER A 223 7.12 -16.32 -13.64
CA SER A 223 6.17 -17.41 -13.91
C SER A 223 4.81 -17.18 -13.26
N ILE A 224 4.75 -16.38 -12.19
CA ILE A 224 3.52 -16.10 -11.45
C ILE A 224 2.91 -14.80 -11.99
N GLY A 225 2.00 -14.94 -12.96
CA GLY A 225 1.20 -13.82 -13.48
C GLY A 225 0.33 -13.11 -12.43
N ASN A 226 0.20 -13.67 -11.23
CA ASN A 226 -0.54 -13.13 -10.09
C ASN A 226 0.38 -13.01 -8.87
N MET A 227 1.14 -11.93 -8.77
CA MET A 227 1.75 -11.59 -7.49
C MET A 227 0.65 -11.22 -6.49
N ASP A 228 0.51 -12.05 -5.45
CA ASP A 228 -0.20 -11.71 -4.22
C ASP A 228 0.61 -10.62 -3.48
N TRP A 229 0.43 -9.37 -3.90
CA TRP A 229 0.88 -8.21 -3.14
C TRP A 229 -0.02 -8.04 -1.92
N ALA A 230 0.33 -8.69 -0.82
CA ALA A 230 -0.32 -8.55 0.48
C ALA A 230 0.09 -7.24 1.19
#